data_AF-G3K5Q6-F1
#
_entry.id   AF-G3K5Q6-F1
#
_cell.length_a   1.000
_cell.length_b   1.000
_cell.length_c   1.000
_cell.angle_alpha   90.00
_cell.angle_beta   90.00
_cell.angle_gamma   90.00
#
_symmetry.space_group_name_H-M   'P 1'
#
loop_
_entity.id
_entity.type
_entity.pdbx_description
1 polymer ?
#
loop_
_entity_poly.entity_id
_entity_poly.type
_entity_poly.pdbx_seq_one_letter_code
_entity_poly.pdbx_strand_id
1 'polypeptide(L)' 'VLNQDETPLLYSLVFGEGVVNDAASVVLFNAIKSFDITHINSRIALEFMGNFLYLFILSTMLGVLAGLLSAYIVKKLYFG' A
#
# COMPACT_ATOMS: atom_id res chain seq x y z
N VAL A 1 -15.08 11.32 18.83
CA VAL A 1 -14.37 10.04 19.03
C VAL A 1 -15.30 8.95 18.56
N LEU A 2 -14.97 8.27 17.45
CA LEU A 2 -15.78 7.16 16.93
C LEU A 2 -15.69 6.01 17.94
N ASN A 3 -16.84 5.64 18.50
CA ASN A 3 -16.94 4.59 19.50
C ASN A 3 -16.96 3.23 18.79
N GLN A 4 -15.91 2.41 18.97
CA GLN A 4 -15.73 1.11 18.31
C GLN A 4 -16.86 0.10 18.59
N ASP A 5 -17.59 0.32 19.68
CA ASP A 5 -18.62 -0.60 20.16
C ASP A 5 -19.99 -0.38 19.49
N GLU A 6 -20.23 0.76 18.84
CA GLU A 6 -21.51 1.09 18.20
C GLU A 6 -21.54 0.75 16.70
N THR A 7 -20.42 0.90 15.98
CA THR A 7 -20.33 0.64 14.53
C THR A 7 -18.97 0.01 14.13
N PRO A 8 -18.71 -1.25 14.53
CA PRO A 8 -17.41 -1.90 14.33
C PRO A 8 -16.98 -1.97 12.85
N LEU A 9 -17.94 -2.15 11.93
CA LEU A 9 -17.67 -2.18 10.49
C LEU A 9 -17.15 -0.83 9.97
N LEU A 10 -17.78 0.28 10.39
CA LEU A 10 -17.42 1.62 9.94
C LEU A 10 -16.05 2.02 10.47
N TYR A 11 -15.75 1.66 11.72
CA TYR A 11 -14.44 1.86 12.30
C TYR A 11 -13.35 1.10 11.54
N SER A 12 -13.52 -0.21 11.32
CA SER A 12 -12.54 -1.02 10.59
C SER A 12 -12.35 -0.55 9.15
N LEU A 13 -13.41 -0.07 8.50
CA LEU A 13 -13.35 0.47 7.15
C LEU A 13 -12.55 1.77 7.10
N VAL A 14 -12.85 2.76 7.94
CA VAL A 14 -12.16 4.06 7.96
C VAL A 14 -10.69 3.89 8.37
N PHE A 15 -10.41 2.98 9.31
CA PHE A 15 -9.04 2.62 9.66
C PHE A 15 -8.30 1.99 8.47
N GLY A 16 -8.90 1.00 7.83
CA GLY A 16 -8.34 0.33 6.66
C GLY A 16 -8.10 1.31 5.51
N GLU A 17 -9.08 2.16 5.20
CA GLU A 17 -8.97 3.22 4.20
C GLU A 17 -7.80 4.15 4.51
N GLY A 18 -7.69 4.64 5.75
CA GLY A 18 -6.61 5.53 6.16
C GLY A 18 -5.22 4.91 5.99
N VAL A 19 -5.05 3.66 6.41
CA VAL A 19 -3.76 2.95 6.30
C VAL A 19 -3.39 2.66 4.84
N VAL A 20 -4.36 2.20 4.04
CA VAL A 20 -4.14 1.90 2.61
C VAL A 20 -3.86 3.20 1.84
N ASN A 21 -4.57 4.28 2.15
CA ASN A 21 -4.37 5.58 1.53
C ASN A 21 -2.98 6.17 1.87
N ASP A 22 -2.50 6.03 3.10
CA ASP A 22 -1.15 6.46 3.47
C ASP A 22 -0.09 5.72 2.62
N ALA A 23 -0.18 4.39 2.55
CA ALA A 23 0.73 3.59 1.73
C ALA A 23 0.65 3.93 0.22
N ALA A 24 -0.56 4.07 -0.33
CA ALA A 24 -0.76 4.39 -1.74
C ALA A 24 -0.29 5.80 -2.11
N SER A 25 -0.51 6.78 -1.23
CA SER A 25 -0.11 8.16 -1.44
C SER A 25 1.41 8.34 -1.46
N VAL A 26 2.15 7.59 -0.63
CA VAL A 26 3.63 7.55 -0.67
C VAL A 26 4.13 7.00 -2.02
N VAL A 27 3.54 5.90 -2.51
CA VAL A 27 3.91 5.31 -3.81
C VAL A 27 3.57 6.25 -4.96
N LEU A 28 2.39 6.88 -4.91
CA LEU A 28 1.95 7.86 -5.91
C LEU A 28 2.87 9.08 -5.94
N PHE A 29 3.24 9.60 -4.76
CA PHE A 29 4.16 10.72 -4.64
C PHE A 29 5.54 10.38 -5.20
N ASN A 30 6.05 9.17 -4.90
CA ASN A 30 7.32 8.71 -5.43
C ASN A 30 7.27 8.54 -6.96
N ALA A 31 6.15 8.05 -7.50
CA ALA A 31 5.92 8.02 -8.93
C ALA A 31 5.99 9.45 -9.49
N ILE A 32 5.20 10.41 -8.99
CA ILE A 32 5.18 11.80 -9.49
C ILE A 32 6.58 12.44 -9.48
N LYS A 33 7.37 12.25 -8.42
CA LYS A 33 8.76 12.75 -8.31
C LYS A 33 9.67 12.27 -9.43
N SER A 34 9.42 11.09 -9.99
CA SER A 34 10.21 10.56 -11.10
C SER A 34 9.77 11.05 -12.47
N PHE A 35 8.75 11.91 -12.57
CA PHE A 35 8.23 12.42 -13.86
C PHE A 35 8.67 13.86 -14.17
N ASP A 36 9.06 14.07 -15.42
CA ASP A 36 9.24 15.40 -16.01
C ASP A 36 7.89 15.92 -16.51
N ILE A 37 7.37 16.95 -15.85
CA ILE A 37 6.03 17.51 -16.08
C ILE A 37 6.04 18.55 -17.22
N THR A 38 7.20 18.87 -17.80
CA THR A 38 7.31 19.90 -18.84
C THR A 38 6.70 19.51 -20.18
N HIS A 39 6.49 18.21 -20.44
CA HIS A 39 5.92 17.71 -21.69
C HIS A 39 4.84 16.64 -21.42
N ILE A 40 3.64 17.04 -21.00
CA ILE A 40 2.56 16.07 -20.77
C ILE A 40 2.05 15.53 -22.12
N ASN A 41 2.37 14.26 -22.40
CA ASN A 41 1.86 13.50 -23.54
C ASN A 41 1.09 12.26 -23.03
N SER A 42 0.12 11.74 -23.80
CA SER A 42 -0.64 10.52 -23.45
C SER A 42 0.27 9.31 -23.18
N ARG A 43 1.44 9.26 -23.82
CA ARG A 43 2.47 8.23 -23.58
C ARG A 43 3.04 8.30 -22.16
N ILE A 44 3.25 9.50 -21.63
CA ILE A 44 3.82 9.74 -20.30
C ILE A 44 2.79 9.43 -19.21
N ALA A 45 1.51 9.72 -19.45
CA ALA A 45 0.44 9.30 -18.53
C ALA A 45 0.33 7.77 -18.41
N LEU A 46 0.55 7.04 -19.51
CA LEU A 46 0.55 5.58 -19.51
C LEU A 46 1.78 5.01 -18.80
N GLU A 47 2.95 5.62 -18.99
CA GLU A 47 4.19 5.28 -18.27
C GLU A 47 4.07 5.54 -16.77
N PHE A 48 3.45 6.66 -16.38
CA PHE A 48 3.09 6.97 -14.99
C PHE A 48 2.21 5.90 -14.35
N MET A 49 1.12 5.55 -15.02
CA MET A 49 0.20 4.53 -14.54
C MET A 49 0.90 3.17 -14.42
N GLY A 50 1.76 2.83 -15.39
CA GLY A 50 2.58 1.62 -15.36
C GLY A 50 3.54 1.59 -14.16
N ASN A 51 4.30 2.65 -13.92
CA ASN A 51 5.22 2.76 -12.78
C ASN A 51 4.48 2.71 -11.45
N PHE A 52 3.35 3.40 -11.33
CA PHE A 52 2.52 3.36 -10.13
C PHE A 52 2.04 1.93 -9.83
N LEU A 53 1.45 1.24 -10.81
CA LEU A 53 0.97 -0.14 -10.65
C LEU A 53 2.12 -1.11 -10.35
N TYR A 54 3.26 -0.95 -11.01
CA TYR A 54 4.45 -1.76 -10.76
C TYR A 54 4.93 -1.62 -9.32
N LEU A 55 5.14 -0.38 -8.85
CA LEU A 55 5.60 -0.11 -7.48
C LEU A 55 4.58 -0.54 -6.43
N PHE A 56 3.29 -0.34 -6.71
CA PHE A 56 2.20 -0.75 -5.83
C PHE A 56 2.19 -2.27 -5.66
N ILE A 57 2.13 -3.03 -6.75
CA ILE A 57 2.09 -4.51 -6.73
C ILE A 57 3.35 -5.07 -6.07
N LEU A 58 4.53 -4.58 -6.45
CA LEU A 58 5.80 -5.06 -5.89
C LEU A 58 5.87 -4.83 -4.38
N SER A 59 5.48 -3.63 -3.92
CA SER A 59 5.45 -3.29 -2.49
C SER A 59 4.46 -4.17 -1.71
N THR A 60 3.27 -4.41 -2.27
CA THR A 60 2.28 -5.30 -1.65
C THR A 60 2.81 -6.74 -1.56
N MET A 61 3.41 -7.27 -2.62
CA MET A 61 3.97 -8.62 -2.62
C MET A 61 5.10 -8.77 -1.59
N LEU A 62 6.02 -7.81 -1.52
CA LEU A 62 7.10 -7.81 -0.53
C LEU A 62 6.53 -7.78 0.90
N GLY A 63 5.51 -6.96 1.16
CA GLY A 63 4.83 -6.90 2.46
C GLY A 63 4.18 -8.23 2.84
N VAL A 64 3.45 -8.86 1.91
CA VAL A 64 2.82 -10.18 2.13
C VAL A 64 3.88 -11.26 2.40
N LEU A 65 4.95 -11.31 1.59
CA LEU A 65 6.01 -12.29 1.76
C LEU A 65 6.74 -12.12 3.09
N ALA A 66 7.10 -10.89 3.45
CA ALA A 66 7.73 -10.58 4.75
C ALA A 66 6.81 -10.92 5.93
N GLY A 67 5.51 -10.63 5.81
CA GLY A 67 4.51 -10.98 6.81
C GLY A 67 4.36 -12.50 6.98
N LEU A 68 4.26 -13.24 5.87
CA LEU A 68 4.18 -14.71 5.88
C LEU A 68 5.46 -15.35 6.43
N LEU A 69 6.62 -14.84 6.03
CA LEU A 69 7.92 -15.29 6.57
C LEU A 69 7.97 -15.07 8.08
N SER A 70 7.55 -13.89 8.55
CA SER A 70 7.52 -13.56 9.98
C SER A 70 6.57 -14.48 10.74
N ALA A 71 5.36 -14.72 10.20
CA ALA A 71 4.41 -15.66 10.78
C ALA A 71 4.96 -17.09 10.83
N TYR A 72 5.67 -17.53 9.79
CA TYR A 72 6.32 -18.84 9.75
C TYR A 72 7.44 -18.95 10.79
N ILE A 73 8.31 -17.95 10.90
CA ILE A 73 9.39 -17.90 11.90
C ILE A 73 8.80 -17.95 13.30
N VAL A 74 7.80 -17.12 13.62
CA VAL A 74 7.14 -17.14 14.93
C VAL A 74 6.53 -18.50 15.21
N LYS A 75 5.82 -19.11 14.25
CA LYS A 75 5.26 -20.46 14.40
C LYS A 75 6.32 -21.52 14.69
N LYS A 76 7.52 -21.38 14.11
CA LYS A 76 8.62 -22.35 14.29
C LYS A 76 9.43 -22.11 15.57
N LEU A 77 9.53 -20.85 16.02
CA LEU A 77 10.24 -20.45 17.23
C LEU A 77 9.38 -20.51 18.50
N TYR A 78 8.05 -20.49 18.37
CA TYR A 78 7.15 -20.88 19.46
C TYR A 78 7.31 -22.39 19.71
N PHE A 79 8.37 -22.74 20.44
CA PHE A 79 8.58 -24.06 21.02
C PHE A 79 7.49 -24.28 22.07
N GLY A 80 6.38 -24.88 21.64
CA GLY A 80 5.60 -25.78 22.47
C GLY A 80 6.20 -27.17 22.43
#